data_AF-A0A350PHV9-F1
#
_entry.id   AF-A0A350PHV9-F1
#
_cell.length_a   1.000
_cell.length_b   1.000
_cell.length_c   1.000
_cell.angle_alpha   90.00
_cell.angle_beta   90.00
_cell.angle_gamma   90.00
#
_symmetry.space_group_name_H-M   'P 1'
#
loop_
_entity.id
_entity.type
_entity.pdbx_description
1 polymer ?
#
loop_
_entity_poly.entity_id
_entity_poly.type
_entity_poly.pdbx_seq_one_letter_code
_entity_poly.pdbx_strand_id
1 'polypeptide(L)'
;HKENGNDIVILGHSTGGLIASLYANYGENNKLISALILNSPFFEFNVSEKESDLNLFFARIISFFMPYANKSKPLSSIYNRSLLKKHYGEWDFNENWKPERGFPAYFKWLIAIFNAQNILRSTSDIHQPVLVMHSARSGKPKKWSPEVLEMDMVLNV
;
A
#
# COMPACT_ATOMS: atom_id res chain seq x y z
N HIS A 1 26.37 7.18 -23.37
CA HIS A 1 25.47 6.59 -24.38
C HIS A 1 24.02 6.74 -23.92
N LYS A 2 23.26 7.68 -24.48
CA LYS A 2 21.78 7.66 -24.44
C LYS A 2 21.35 7.29 -25.86
N GLU A 3 21.21 6.00 -26.11
CA GLU A 3 20.64 5.49 -27.37
C GLU A 3 19.11 5.51 -27.21
N ASN A 4 18.44 6.47 -27.85
CA ASN A 4 17.00 6.48 -28.20
C ASN A 4 15.98 5.83 -27.21
N GLY A 5 15.91 6.25 -25.95
CA GLY A 5 14.93 5.74 -24.99
C GLY A 5 14.30 6.83 -24.14
N ASN A 6 12.97 6.90 -24.11
CA ASN A 6 12.20 7.78 -23.23
C ASN A 6 12.58 7.57 -21.76
N ASP A 7 12.63 8.65 -20.97
CA ASP A 7 12.83 8.55 -19.53
C ASP A 7 11.77 7.64 -18.89
N ILE A 8 12.19 6.62 -18.13
CA ILE A 8 11.27 5.70 -17.47
C ILE A 8 10.96 6.24 -16.07
N VAL A 9 9.70 6.58 -15.85
CA VAL A 9 9.20 7.00 -14.53
C VAL A 9 8.25 5.94 -14.02
N ILE A 10 8.50 5.42 -12.81
CA ILE A 10 7.60 4.46 -12.16
C ILE A 10 6.65 5.20 -11.24
N LEU A 11 5.35 5.06 -11.49
CA LEU A 11 4.30 5.49 -10.58
C LEU A 11 3.83 4.30 -9.73
N GLY A 12 4.03 4.37 -8.42
CA GLY A 12 3.59 3.36 -7.47
C GLY A 12 2.57 3.92 -6.48
N HIS A 13 1.38 3.34 -6.41
CA HIS A 13 0.37 3.69 -5.41
C HIS A 13 0.27 2.64 -4.31
N SER A 14 0.19 3.05 -3.03
CA SER A 14 0.03 2.13 -1.90
C SER A 14 1.10 1.04 -1.90
N THR A 15 0.71 -0.25 -1.89
CA THR A 15 1.63 -1.39 -2.03
C THR A 15 2.48 -1.30 -3.30
N GLY A 16 1.96 -0.72 -4.38
CA GLY A 16 2.72 -0.45 -5.59
C GLY A 16 3.88 0.53 -5.36
N GLY A 17 3.75 1.47 -4.43
CA GLY A 17 4.84 2.37 -4.02
C GLY A 17 5.96 1.63 -3.27
N LEU A 18 5.60 0.69 -2.39
CA LEU A 18 6.56 -0.20 -1.73
C LEU A 18 7.30 -1.08 -2.75
N ILE A 19 6.57 -1.68 -3.68
CA ILE A 19 7.13 -2.51 -4.76
C ILE A 19 8.05 -1.69 -5.66
N ALA A 20 7.62 -0.50 -6.09
CA ALA A 20 8.42 0.40 -6.92
C ALA A 20 9.74 0.78 -6.23
N SER A 21 9.69 1.06 -4.92
CA SER A 21 10.86 1.39 -4.13
C SER A 21 11.83 0.21 -3.97
N LEU A 22 11.30 -1.00 -3.75
CA LEU A 22 12.12 -2.21 -3.76
C LEU A 22 12.73 -2.47 -5.14
N TYR A 23 11.97 -2.30 -6.21
CA TYR A 23 12.46 -2.48 -7.57
C TYR A 23 13.55 -1.46 -7.93
N ALA A 24 13.43 -0.21 -7.49
CA ALA A 24 14.47 0.79 -7.68
C ALA A 24 15.78 0.45 -6.95
N ASN A 25 15.71 -0.28 -5.83
CA ASN A 25 16.90 -0.74 -5.12
C ASN A 25 17.50 -2.02 -5.73
N TYR A 26 16.67 -3.03 -6.01
CA TYR A 26 17.12 -4.41 -6.25
C TYR A 26 16.67 -5.02 -7.58
N GLY A 27 15.87 -4.29 -8.36
CA GLY A 27 15.41 -4.76 -9.67
C GLY A 27 16.55 -4.84 -10.68
N GLU A 28 16.52 -5.88 -11.53
CA GLU A 28 17.57 -6.13 -12.54
C GLU A 28 17.83 -4.92 -13.45
N ASN A 29 16.78 -4.16 -13.78
CA ASN A 29 16.83 -2.99 -14.65
C ASN A 29 16.64 -1.67 -13.89
N ASN A 30 16.94 -1.62 -12.60
CA ASN A 30 16.74 -0.42 -11.78
C ASN A 30 17.48 0.83 -12.30
N LYS A 31 18.63 0.64 -12.96
CA LYS A 31 19.43 1.69 -13.60
C LYS A 31 18.72 2.38 -14.76
N LEU A 32 17.67 1.78 -15.31
CA LEU A 32 16.87 2.39 -16.39
C LEU A 32 15.82 3.37 -15.85
N ILE A 33 15.55 3.35 -14.54
CA ILE A 33 14.55 4.22 -13.91
C ILE A 33 15.14 5.63 -13.80
N SER A 34 14.46 6.60 -14.39
CA SER A 34 14.82 8.02 -14.33
C SER A 34 14.25 8.70 -13.07
N ALA A 35 13.05 8.31 -12.61
CA ALA A 35 12.42 8.86 -11.41
C ALA A 35 11.31 7.96 -10.84
N LEU A 36 10.92 8.22 -9.59
CA LEU A 36 9.77 7.59 -8.93
C LEU A 36 8.69 8.63 -8.59
N ILE A 37 7.43 8.27 -8.82
CA ILE A 37 6.26 8.97 -8.28
C ILE A 37 5.53 7.99 -7.34
N LEU A 38 5.57 8.28 -6.04
CA LEU A 38 5.01 7.42 -5.02
C LEU A 38 3.75 8.07 -4.44
N ASN A 39 2.59 7.48 -4.69
CA ASN A 39 1.30 7.98 -4.21
C ASN A 39 0.80 7.17 -3.01
N SER A 40 0.79 7.77 -1.83
CA SER A 40 0.55 7.14 -0.53
C SER A 40 1.31 5.81 -0.44
N PRO A 41 2.65 5.78 -0.56
CA PRO A 41 3.41 4.53 -0.57
C PRO A 41 3.25 3.77 0.75
N PHE A 42 3.04 2.46 0.68
CA PHE A 42 2.77 1.63 1.84
C PHE A 42 4.04 1.26 2.62
N PHE A 43 4.73 2.26 3.17
CA PHE A 43 5.97 2.09 3.94
C PHE A 43 5.74 1.71 5.40
N GLU A 44 4.54 1.94 5.92
CA GLU A 44 4.21 1.60 7.30
C GLU A 44 2.72 1.25 7.46
N PHE A 45 2.43 0.34 8.40
CA PHE A 45 1.06 0.06 8.79
C PHE A 45 0.50 1.18 9.66
N ASN A 46 -0.78 1.48 9.50
CA ASN A 46 -1.49 2.42 10.37
C ASN A 46 -1.81 1.79 11.73
N VAL A 47 -0.79 1.41 12.51
CA VAL A 47 -0.86 0.88 13.88
C VAL A 47 0.40 1.29 14.65
N SER A 48 0.40 1.17 15.97
CA SER A 48 1.63 1.44 16.74
C SER A 48 2.72 0.40 16.47
N GLU A 49 4.00 0.73 16.69
CA GLU A 49 5.12 -0.21 16.52
C GLU A 49 4.93 -1.50 17.34
N LYS A 50 4.50 -1.38 18.60
CA LYS A 50 4.22 -2.54 19.47
C LYS A 50 3.11 -3.44 18.91
N GLU A 51 2.06 -2.83 18.36
CA GLU A 51 0.96 -3.57 17.72
C GLU A 51 1.42 -4.23 16.42
N SER A 52 2.26 -3.53 15.65
CA SER A 52 2.91 -4.05 14.45
C SER A 52 3.75 -5.30 14.75
N ASP A 53 4.61 -5.25 15.76
CA ASP A 53 5.44 -6.38 16.19
C ASP A 53 4.61 -7.57 16.65
N LEU A 54 3.57 -7.30 17.45
CA LEU A 54 2.65 -8.34 17.92
C LEU A 54 1.90 -8.98 16.75
N ASN A 55 1.42 -8.18 15.79
CA ASN A 55 0.76 -8.66 14.59
C ASN A 55 1.70 -9.54 13.75
N LEU A 56 2.97 -9.14 13.58
CA LEU A 56 3.97 -9.93 12.86
C LEU A 56 4.26 -11.26 13.56
N PHE A 57 4.40 -11.25 14.88
CA PHE A 57 4.62 -12.45 15.69
C PHE A 57 3.49 -13.47 15.50
N PHE A 58 2.23 -13.05 15.68
CA PHE A 58 1.08 -13.94 15.49
C PHE A 58 0.92 -14.36 14.03
N ALA A 59 1.15 -13.46 13.08
CA ALA A 59 1.08 -13.80 11.66
C ALA A 59 2.05 -14.94 11.30
N ARG A 60 3.27 -14.94 11.85
CA ARG A 60 4.25 -16.02 11.65
C ARG A 60 3.77 -17.34 12.23
N ILE A 61 3.26 -17.35 13.46
CA ILE A 61 2.72 -18.56 14.10
C ILE A 61 1.54 -19.11 13.30
N ILE A 62 0.55 -18.27 13.00
CA ILE A 62 -0.65 -18.67 12.25
C ILE A 62 -0.27 -19.19 10.86
N SER A 63 0.60 -18.49 10.14
CA SER A 63 1.01 -18.87 8.78
C SER A 63 1.84 -20.14 8.72
N PHE A 64 2.49 -20.52 9.83
CA PHE A 64 3.22 -21.78 9.94
C PHE A 64 2.25 -22.97 9.95
N PHE A 65 1.20 -22.93 10.79
CA PHE A 65 0.21 -24.01 10.89
C PHE A 65 -0.89 -23.94 9.83
N MET A 66 -1.25 -22.74 9.38
CA MET A 66 -2.35 -22.47 8.46
C MET A 66 -1.88 -21.53 7.33
N PRO A 67 -1.23 -22.06 6.29
CA PRO A 67 -0.55 -21.23 5.28
C PRO A 67 -1.49 -20.34 4.45
N TYR A 68 -2.78 -20.64 4.43
CA TYR A 68 -3.82 -19.89 3.70
C TYR A 68 -4.75 -19.08 4.62
N ALA A 69 -4.45 -19.01 5.92
CA ALA A 69 -5.21 -18.19 6.85
C ALA A 69 -5.17 -16.71 6.44
N ASN A 70 -6.33 -16.05 6.54
CA ASN A 70 -6.53 -14.69 6.04
C ASN A 70 -7.62 -13.97 6.83
N LYS A 71 -7.61 -12.64 6.71
CA LYS A 71 -8.74 -11.79 7.06
C LYS A 71 -9.61 -11.60 5.80
N SER A 72 -10.76 -12.25 5.76
CA SER A 72 -11.64 -12.32 4.57
C SER A 72 -12.29 -11.00 4.16
N LYS A 73 -12.31 -10.00 5.05
CA LYS A 73 -12.96 -8.70 4.83
C LYS A 73 -12.07 -7.59 5.42
N PRO A 74 -10.90 -7.32 4.83
CA PRO A 74 -9.91 -6.46 5.47
C PRO A 74 -10.29 -4.98 5.47
N LEU A 75 -11.12 -4.54 4.52
CA LEU A 75 -11.48 -3.13 4.36
C LEU A 75 -12.82 -2.78 5.02
N SER A 76 -12.91 -1.52 5.46
CA SER A 76 -14.17 -0.91 5.89
C SER A 76 -15.09 -0.69 4.69
N SER A 77 -16.39 -0.94 4.84
CA SER A 77 -17.38 -0.59 3.81
C SER A 77 -17.41 0.92 3.50
N ILE A 78 -17.05 1.74 4.49
CA ILE A 78 -16.97 3.21 4.34
C ILE A 78 -15.98 3.58 3.23
N TYR A 79 -14.86 2.85 3.11
CA TYR A 79 -13.86 3.09 2.07
C TYR A 79 -14.45 2.93 0.67
N ASN A 80 -15.12 1.80 0.38
CA ASN A 80 -15.71 1.59 -0.94
C ASN A 80 -16.82 2.62 -1.24
N ARG A 81 -17.68 2.92 -0.26
CA ARG A 81 -18.77 3.90 -0.40
C ARG A 81 -18.29 5.32 -0.64
N SER A 82 -17.10 5.68 -0.15
CA SER A 82 -16.46 6.97 -0.42
C SER A 82 -15.98 7.11 -1.87
N LEU A 83 -15.81 6.00 -2.58
CA LEU A 83 -15.31 5.98 -3.96
C LEU A 83 -16.43 5.78 -4.99
N LEU A 84 -17.39 4.90 -4.69
CA LEU A 84 -18.41 4.50 -5.65
C LEU A 84 -19.47 5.59 -5.83
N LYS A 85 -19.71 5.98 -7.09
CA LYS A 85 -20.68 7.01 -7.49
C LYS A 85 -22.12 6.70 -7.10
N LYS A 86 -22.46 5.41 -6.99
CA LYS A 86 -23.76 4.94 -6.44
C LYS A 86 -23.98 5.35 -4.98
N HIS A 87 -22.91 5.70 -4.28
CA HIS A 87 -22.92 6.12 -2.88
C HIS A 87 -22.50 7.59 -2.77
N TYR A 88 -21.32 7.87 -2.25
CA TYR A 88 -20.86 9.21 -1.94
C TYR A 88 -19.62 9.63 -2.71
N GLY A 89 -19.06 8.72 -3.52
CA GLY A 89 -17.88 9.00 -4.32
C GLY A 89 -18.18 9.47 -5.73
N GLU A 90 -17.13 9.56 -6.53
CA GLU A 90 -17.19 10.13 -7.87
C GLU A 90 -17.01 9.08 -8.97
N TRP A 91 -16.58 7.87 -8.60
CA TRP A 91 -16.10 6.86 -9.54
C TRP A 91 -17.13 5.77 -9.80
N ASP A 92 -17.29 5.40 -11.06
CA ASP A 92 -18.02 4.19 -11.43
C ASP A 92 -17.00 3.06 -11.67
N PHE A 93 -17.21 1.90 -11.04
CA PHE A 93 -16.32 0.76 -11.20
C PHE A 93 -17.06 -0.57 -10.97
N ASN A 94 -16.53 -1.63 -11.58
CA ASN A 94 -17.10 -2.96 -11.45
C ASN A 94 -16.84 -3.52 -10.03
N GLU A 95 -17.91 -3.66 -9.25
CA GLU A 95 -17.85 -4.17 -7.88
C GLU A 95 -17.42 -5.65 -7.80
N ASN A 96 -17.52 -6.42 -8.89
CA ASN A 96 -16.95 -7.78 -8.96
C ASN A 96 -15.42 -7.76 -9.03
N TRP A 97 -14.83 -6.71 -9.60
CA TRP A 97 -13.38 -6.52 -9.67
C TRP A 97 -12.84 -5.81 -8.43
N LYS A 98 -13.67 -4.97 -7.79
CA LYS A 98 -13.34 -4.28 -6.54
C LYS A 98 -14.47 -4.44 -5.51
N PRO A 99 -14.54 -5.59 -4.81
CA PRO A 99 -15.58 -5.86 -3.83
C PRO A 99 -15.59 -4.84 -2.69
N GLU A 100 -16.78 -4.57 -2.11
CA GLU A 100 -16.97 -3.56 -1.05
C GLU A 100 -15.98 -3.71 0.11
N ARG A 101 -15.66 -4.96 0.48
CA ARG A 101 -14.79 -5.26 1.63
C ARG A 101 -13.37 -5.71 1.24
N GLY A 102 -13.02 -5.58 -0.04
CA GLY A 102 -11.75 -6.03 -0.60
C GLY A 102 -11.64 -7.55 -0.71
N PHE A 103 -10.47 -8.00 -1.16
CA PHE A 103 -10.10 -9.42 -1.22
C PHE A 103 -9.48 -9.88 0.11
N PRO A 104 -9.46 -11.20 0.39
CA PRO A 104 -8.81 -11.74 1.57
C PRO A 104 -7.35 -11.27 1.73
N ALA A 105 -7.02 -10.71 2.90
CA ALA A 105 -5.65 -10.36 3.26
C ALA A 105 -4.99 -11.52 4.00
N TYR A 106 -4.05 -12.20 3.35
CA TYR A 106 -3.36 -13.36 3.91
C TYR A 106 -2.31 -12.97 4.95
N PHE A 107 -2.13 -13.78 6.00
CA PHE A 107 -1.08 -13.52 6.99
C PHE A 107 0.33 -13.65 6.40
N LYS A 108 0.53 -14.52 5.40
CA LYS A 108 1.78 -14.57 4.62
C LYS A 108 2.07 -13.29 3.85
N TRP A 109 1.03 -12.65 3.32
CA TRP A 109 1.16 -11.34 2.68
C TRP A 109 1.59 -10.28 3.70
N LEU A 110 0.98 -10.28 4.90
CA LEU A 110 1.37 -9.39 6.00
C LEU A 110 2.87 -9.53 6.35
N ILE A 111 3.36 -10.76 6.47
CA ILE A 111 4.79 -11.05 6.72
C ILE A 111 5.66 -10.50 5.58
N ALA A 112 5.26 -10.69 4.32
CA ALA A 112 6.00 -10.20 3.16
C ALA A 112 6.08 -8.66 3.15
N ILE A 113 5.00 -7.96 3.48
CA ILE A 113 4.99 -6.49 3.59
C ILE A 113 5.94 -6.03 4.68
N PHE A 114 5.89 -6.64 5.87
CA PHE A 114 6.82 -6.28 6.96
C PHE A 114 8.28 -6.48 6.58
N ASN A 115 8.62 -7.60 5.94
CA ASN A 115 9.98 -7.85 5.48
C ASN A 115 10.41 -6.80 4.43
N ALA A 116 9.55 -6.49 3.47
CA ALA A 116 9.80 -5.48 2.45
C ALA A 116 10.03 -4.08 3.06
N GLN A 117 9.19 -3.67 4.00
CA GLN A 117 9.33 -2.38 4.71
C GLN A 117 10.63 -2.33 5.51
N ASN A 118 11.00 -3.41 6.20
CA ASN A 118 12.24 -3.49 6.97
C ASN A 118 13.49 -3.46 6.08
N ILE A 119 13.49 -4.16 4.95
CA ILE A 119 14.58 -4.12 3.97
C ILE A 119 14.76 -2.67 3.48
N LEU A 120 13.68 -2.02 3.05
CA LEU A 120 13.73 -0.65 2.57
C LEU A 120 14.24 0.31 3.65
N ARG A 121 13.74 0.19 4.88
CA ARG A 121 14.14 1.04 6.03
C ARG A 121 15.63 0.90 6.36
N SER A 122 16.20 -0.30 6.22
CA SER A 122 17.58 -0.60 6.65
C SER A 122 18.63 -0.49 5.55
N THR A 123 18.24 -0.63 4.29
CA THR A 123 19.21 -0.82 3.19
C THR A 123 18.89 -0.06 1.90
N SER A 124 17.87 0.81 1.89
CA SER A 124 17.55 1.58 0.70
C SER A 124 18.66 2.57 0.32
N ASP A 125 19.01 2.59 -0.96
CA ASP A 125 20.04 3.43 -1.59
C ASP A 125 19.53 3.96 -2.96
N ILE A 126 18.30 4.49 -2.97
CA ILE A 126 17.68 5.08 -4.17
C ILE A 126 18.28 6.46 -4.40
N HIS A 127 18.96 6.64 -5.54
CA HIS A 127 19.57 7.92 -5.94
C HIS A 127 18.72 8.71 -6.95
N GLN A 128 17.71 8.07 -7.53
CA GLN A 128 16.78 8.70 -8.45
C GLN A 128 15.91 9.73 -7.74
N PRO A 129 15.51 10.83 -8.41
CA PRO A 129 14.49 11.73 -7.88
C PRO A 129 13.20 10.99 -7.53
N VAL A 130 12.67 11.27 -6.33
CA VAL A 130 11.43 10.69 -5.82
C VAL A 130 10.44 11.79 -5.46
N LEU A 131 9.27 11.79 -6.11
CA LEU A 131 8.12 12.57 -5.68
C LEU A 131 7.25 11.69 -4.78
N VAL A 132 7.08 12.05 -3.52
CA VAL A 132 6.14 11.41 -2.60
C VAL A 132 4.90 12.28 -2.47
N MET A 133 3.73 11.69 -2.73
CA MET A 133 2.42 12.30 -2.57
C MET A 133 1.67 11.52 -1.52
N HIS A 134 0.89 12.19 -0.68
CA HIS A 134 0.00 11.57 0.29
C HIS A 134 -1.10 12.56 0.66
N SER A 135 -2.16 12.07 1.30
CA SER A 135 -3.20 12.94 1.86
C SER A 135 -2.63 13.89 2.91
N ALA A 136 -3.26 15.04 3.15
CA ALA A 136 -2.88 15.95 4.23
C ALA A 136 -3.20 15.39 5.63
N ARG A 137 -4.11 14.41 5.71
CA ARG A 137 -4.53 13.76 6.96
C ARG A 137 -4.93 12.31 6.75
N SER A 138 -4.80 11.53 7.81
CA SER A 138 -5.32 10.17 7.93
C SER A 138 -6.43 10.07 8.97
N GLY A 139 -7.30 9.06 8.84
CA GLY A 139 -8.34 8.81 9.83
C GLY A 139 -8.90 7.39 9.77
N LYS A 140 -9.53 6.94 10.87
CA LYS A 140 -10.20 5.64 10.97
C LYS A 140 -11.69 5.84 11.27
N PRO A 141 -12.47 6.38 10.32
CA PRO A 141 -13.87 6.69 10.55
C PRO A 141 -14.66 5.41 10.85
N LYS A 142 -15.45 5.44 11.93
CA LYS A 142 -16.40 4.37 12.27
C LYS A 142 -17.79 4.61 11.67
N LYS A 143 -18.06 5.84 11.24
CA LYS A 143 -19.31 6.29 10.63
C LYS A 143 -18.99 7.22 9.47
N TRP A 144 -19.94 7.36 8.55
CA TRP A 144 -19.83 8.28 7.42
C TRP A 144 -19.82 9.74 7.88
N SER A 145 -18.95 10.55 7.27
CA SER A 145 -18.94 12.01 7.31
C SER A 145 -18.31 12.54 6.01
N PRO A 146 -18.56 13.80 5.61
CA PRO A 146 -17.91 14.40 4.43
C PRO A 146 -16.37 14.37 4.47
N GLU A 147 -15.79 14.44 5.67
CA GLU A 147 -14.34 14.40 5.90
C GLU A 147 -13.69 13.13 5.35
N VAL A 148 -14.46 12.04 5.20
CA VAL A 148 -14.00 10.75 4.65
C VAL A 148 -13.44 10.91 3.24
N LEU A 149 -13.94 11.88 2.47
CA LEU A 149 -13.48 12.18 1.11
C LEU A 149 -12.14 12.92 1.05
N GLU A 150 -11.67 13.43 2.19
CA GLU A 150 -10.49 14.30 2.30
C GLU A 150 -9.39 13.70 3.19
N MET A 151 -9.40 12.38 3.40
CA MET A 151 -8.43 11.71 4.27
C MET A 151 -8.01 10.34 3.72
N ASP A 152 -6.82 9.88 4.13
CA ASP A 152 -6.42 8.50 3.93
C ASP A 152 -7.01 7.62 5.04
N MET A 153 -7.83 6.65 4.65
CA MET A 153 -8.48 5.71 5.59
C MET A 153 -7.69 4.42 5.82
N VAL A 154 -6.60 4.22 5.07
CA VAL A 154 -5.85 2.97 5.03
C VAL A 154 -4.48 3.18 5.64
N LEU A 155 -3.76 4.20 5.18
CA LEU A 155 -2.41 4.50 5.59
C LEU A 155 -2.39 5.62 6.63
N ASN A 156 -1.33 5.62 7.44
CA ASN A 156 -0.99 6.74 8.29
C ASN A 156 -0.01 7.60 7.49
N VAL A 157 -0.34 8.88 7.29
CA VAL A 157 0.44 9.85 6.52
C VAL A 157 0.97 10.95 7.42
#